data_AF-A0A2V7BAQ0-F1
#
_entry.id   AF-A0A2V7BAQ0-F1
#
_cell.length_a   1.000
_cell.length_b   1.000
_cell.length_c   1.000
_cell.angle_alpha   90.00
_cell.angle_beta   90.00
_cell.angle_gamma   90.00
#
_symmetry.space_group_name_H-M   'P 1'
#
loop_
_entity.id
_entity.type
_entity.pdbx_description
1 polymer ?
#
loop_
_entity_poly.entity_id
_entity_poly.type
_entity_poly.pdbx_seq_one_letter_code
_entity_poly.pdbx_strand_id
1 'polypeptide(L)' 'MRIVIDRVAKTYVDHRGHAVDALRDVSFSVSSRELVALLGPSGCGKS' A
#
# COMPACT_ATOMS: atom_id res chain seq x y z
N MET A 1 9.44 -5.34 -17.45
CA MET A 1 8.08 -5.50 -16.87
C MET A 1 7.69 -4.18 -16.23
N ARG A 2 6.47 -3.69 -16.47
CA ARG A 2 5.92 -2.51 -15.79
C ARG A 2 4.92 -3.00 -14.74
N ILE A 3 4.96 -2.41 -13.54
CA ILE A 3 4.00 -2.67 -12.47
C ILE A 3 3.05 -1.48 -12.39
N VAL A 4 1.74 -1.73 -12.28
CA VAL A 4 0.72 -0.70 -12.10
C VAL A 4 -0.12 -1.07 -10.90
N ILE A 5 -0.22 -0.14 -9.95
CA ILE A 5 -1.14 -0.16 -8.82
C ILE A 5 -2.18 0.91 -9.12
N ASP A 6 -3.43 0.50 -9.30
CA ASP A 6 -4.56 1.39 -9.59
C ASP A 6 -5.60 1.24 -8.47
N ARG A 7 -5.80 2.32 -7.72
CA ARG A 7 -6.84 2.49 -6.71
C ARG A 7 -6.97 1.32 -5.74
N VAL A 8 -5.83 0.81 -5.27
CA VAL A 8 -5.80 -0.33 -4.35
C VAL A 8 -6.17 0.13 -2.95
N ALA A 9 -7.12 -0.58 -2.34
CA ALA A 9 -7.54 -0.41 -0.96
C ALA A 9 -7.39 -1.74 -0.20
N LYS A 10 -7.09 -1.64 1.10
CA LYS A 10 -6.96 -2.80 1.97
C LYS A 10 -7.36 -2.45 3.40
N THR A 11 -8.34 -3.20 3.89
CA THR A 11 -8.77 -3.17 5.29
C THR A 11 -8.37 -4.48 5.96
N TYR A 12 -7.88 -4.38 7.19
CA TYR A 12 -7.63 -5.50 8.10
C TYR A 12 -8.60 -5.42 9.29
N VAL A 13 -8.74 -6.51 10.01
CA VAL A 13 -9.44 -6.55 11.30
C VAL A 13 -8.39 -6.79 12.37
N ASP A 14 -8.32 -5.91 13.35
CA ASP A 14 -7.39 -6.05 14.46
C ASP A 14 -7.85 -7.15 15.46
N HIS A 15 -7.00 -7.47 16.44
CA HIS A 15 -7.30 -8.43 17.50
C HIS A 15 -8.53 -8.09 18.37
N ARG A 16 -9.05 -6.86 18.30
CA ARG A 16 -10.21 -6.36 19.06
C ARG A 16 -11.46 -6.31 18.17
N GLY A 17 -11.36 -6.74 16.91
CA GLY A 17 -12.46 -6.71 15.94
C GLY A 17 -12.64 -5.36 15.26
N HIS A 18 -11.74 -4.39 15.44
CA HIS A 18 -11.84 -3.10 14.75
C HIS A 18 -11.32 -3.21 13.32
N ALA A 19 -12.06 -2.63 12.39
CA ALA A 19 -11.60 -2.44 11.02
C ALA A 19 -10.51 -1.37 10.98
N VAL A 20 -9.39 -1.68 10.32
CA VAL A 20 -8.26 -0.78 10.12
C VAL A 20 -7.98 -0.69 8.63
N ASP A 21 -8.17 0.50 8.06
CA ASP A 21 -7.82 0.77 6.67
C ASP A 21 -6.30 0.96 6.54
N ALA A 22 -5.60 -0.08 6.13
CA ALA A 22 -4.16 -0.04 5.89
C ALA A 22 -3.80 0.69 4.59
N LEU A 23 -4.63 0.56 3.56
CA LEU A 23 -4.49 1.28 2.29
C LEU A 23 -5.82 1.91 1.91
N ARG A 24 -5.80 3.18 1.53
CA ARG A 24 -6.96 3.94 1.06
C ARG A 24 -6.64 4.53 -0.31
N ASP A 25 -7.18 3.89 -1.34
CA ASP A 25 -7.13 4.37 -2.73
C ASP A 25 -5.71 4.71 -3.25
N VAL A 26 -4.78 3.76 -3.11
CA VAL A 26 -3.38 3.97 -3.48
C VAL A 26 -3.17 3.66 -4.96
N SER A 27 -2.59 4.62 -5.70
CA SER A 27 -2.28 4.51 -7.12
C SER A 27 -0.86 4.96 -7.43
N PHE A 28 -0.06 4.09 -8.07
CA PHE A 28 1.26 4.42 -8.62
C PHE A 28 1.71 3.37 -9.64
N SER A 29 2.74 3.67 -10.42
CA SER A 29 3.33 2.68 -11.33
C SER A 29 4.84 2.67 -11.19
N VAL A 30 5.44 1.49 -11.41
CA VAL A 30 6.88 1.29 -11.45
C VAL A 30 7.26 0.84 -12.85
N SER A 31 8.14 1.61 -13.48
CA SER A 31 8.63 1.37 -14.83
C SER A 31 9.66 0.24 -14.85
N SER A 32 9.89 -0.31 -16.05
CA SER A 32 10.91 -1.34 -16.20
C SER A 32 12.28 -0.78 -15.86
N ARG A 33 13.01 -1.47 -14.96
CA ARG A 33 14.33 -1.06 -14.44
C ARG A 33 14.30 0.19 -13.53
N GLU A 34 13.15 0.58 -13.02
CA GLU A 34 13.02 1.66 -12.04
C GLU A 34 13.25 1.13 -10.61
N LEU A 35 14.03 1.88 -9.81
CA LEU A 35 14.22 1.61 -8.39
C LEU A 35 13.32 2.55 -7.59
N VAL A 36 12.43 1.99 -6.78
CA VAL A 36 11.50 2.73 -5.93
C VAL A 36 11.68 2.30 -4.48
N ALA A 37 11.69 3.26 -3.55
CA ALA A 37 11.68 3.01 -2.12
C ALA A 37 10.37 3.52 -1.50
N LEU A 38 9.68 2.64 -0.78
CA LEU A 38 8.50 3.02 0.00
C LEU A 38 8.95 3.48 1.40
N LEU A 39 8.71 4.75 1.73
CA LEU A 39 9.16 5.37 2.97
C LEU A 39 7.97 5.82 3.84
N GLY A 40 8.19 5.87 5.15
CA GLY A 40 7.22 6.37 6.11
C GLY A 40 7.26 5.66 7.47
N PRO A 41 6.66 6.22 8.52
CA PRO A 41 6.66 5.65 9.88
C PRO A 41 6.04 4.24 9.95
N SER A 42 6.29 3.53 11.05
CA SER A 42 5.60 2.25 11.31
C SER A 42 4.08 2.43 11.26
N GLY A 43 3.37 1.45 10.66
CA GLY A 43 1.91 1.48 10.54
C GLY A 43 1.34 2.30 9.37
N CYS A 44 2.16 2.98 8.54
CA CYS A 44 1.64 3.82 7.45
C CYS A 44 1.25 3.05 6.16
N GLY A 45 1.16 1.71 6.18
CA GLY A 45 0.70 0.91 5.04
C GLY A 45 1.76 0.51 3.99
N LYS A 46 3.04 0.42 4.37
CA LYS A 46 4.13 0.02 3.43
C LYS A 46 4.28 -1.50 3.22
N SER A 47 3.71 -2.31 4.12
CA SER A 47 3.94 -3.76 4.24
C SER A 47 2.63 -4.53 4.26
#